data_AF-A0A2P5WFV2-F1
#
_entry.id   AF-A0A2P5WFV2-F1
#
_cell.length_a   1.000
_cell.length_b   1.000
_cell.length_c   1.000
_cell.angle_alpha   90.00
_cell.angle_beta   90.00
_cell.angle_gamma   90.00
#
_symmetry.space_group_name_H-M   'P 1'
#
loop_
_entity.id
_entity.type
_entity.pdbx_description
1 polymer ?
#
loop_
_entity_poly.entity_id
_entity_poly.type
_entity_poly.pdbx_seq_one_letter_code
_entity_poly.pdbx_strand_id
1 'polypeptide(L)'
;MESAAALAKELRNWTEVIDFYRRASELYMQCDRPQPASDSLAKAARTRLSLTRWSADWKSATLLYEQAANGFRVSKDYEKAKLAFEKASKGQEMLASDGIIEASCPYFVSRALVNMHALEDALPDDAVQLYTDACVILEDDGKEQMAFDLYRAAASIYVKLEFTDAATFLLRLGLAADKCNARNSQCKAYLSAIIVYLYAHDLKQAEKCYNDCSQIDAFLRSDQNRCASKLLSAYTEGDVEEIKRVAQSSTISNLDNVYSGMWLAALDWLINLSEKMKLCVQIIKLARKLPTGDVAELKEEAAKGEEEALDENDLT
;
A
#
# COMPACT_ATOMS: atom_id res chain seq x y z
N MET A 1 -9.40 14.45 37.65
CA MET A 1 -8.50 15.19 36.75
C MET A 1 -9.27 16.00 35.70
N GLU A 2 -10.20 15.42 34.94
CA GLU A 2 -10.96 16.19 33.94
C GLU A 2 -11.80 17.35 34.53
N SER A 3 -12.43 17.16 35.71
CA SER A 3 -13.13 18.25 36.41
C SER A 3 -12.18 19.36 36.88
N ALA A 4 -10.94 19.01 37.26
CA ALA A 4 -9.91 19.98 37.60
C ALA A 4 -9.44 20.77 36.37
N ALA A 5 -9.35 20.12 35.20
CA ALA A 5 -9.10 20.79 33.93
C ALA A 5 -10.24 21.74 33.53
N ALA A 6 -11.50 21.39 33.80
CA ALA A 6 -12.65 22.28 33.56
C ALA A 6 -12.59 23.54 34.45
N LEU A 7 -12.28 23.39 35.73
CA LEU A 7 -12.09 24.51 36.66
C LEU A 7 -10.89 25.40 36.24
N ALA A 8 -9.75 24.79 35.88
CA ALA A 8 -8.60 25.55 35.38
C ALA A 8 -8.92 26.32 34.08
N LYS A 9 -9.80 25.79 33.24
CA LYS A 9 -10.30 26.45 32.03
C LYS A 9 -11.17 27.67 32.37
N GLU A 10 -12.02 27.59 33.39
CA GLU A 10 -12.80 28.73 33.90
C GLU A 10 -11.89 29.84 34.45
N LEU A 11 -10.83 29.44 35.15
CA LEU A 11 -9.78 30.33 35.66
C LEU A 11 -8.83 30.85 34.56
N ARG A 12 -9.01 30.44 33.30
CA ARG A 12 -8.14 30.74 32.15
C ARG A 12 -6.67 30.35 32.37
N ASN A 13 -6.41 29.40 33.26
CA ASN A 13 -5.08 28.86 33.53
C ASN A 13 -4.77 27.69 32.59
N TRP A 14 -4.50 28.00 31.32
CA TRP A 14 -4.36 27.01 30.24
C TRP A 14 -3.18 26.06 30.39
N THR A 15 -2.10 26.48 31.06
CA THR A 15 -0.94 25.62 31.35
C THR A 15 -1.32 24.47 32.27
N GLU A 16 -2.06 24.77 33.34
CA GLU A 16 -2.58 23.75 34.25
C GLU A 16 -3.62 22.84 33.58
N VAL A 17 -4.46 23.38 32.68
CA VAL A 17 -5.41 22.59 31.90
C VAL A 17 -4.69 21.46 31.14
N ILE A 18 -3.56 21.78 30.49
CA ILE A 18 -2.78 20.79 29.73
C ILE A 18 -2.15 19.76 30.66
N ASP A 19 -1.57 20.19 31.78
CA ASP A 19 -0.96 19.28 32.76
C ASP A 19 -2.01 18.34 33.38
N PHE A 20 -3.20 18.84 33.68
CA PHE A 20 -4.31 18.01 34.16
C PHE A 20 -4.76 16.98 33.12
N TYR A 21 -4.80 17.33 31.82
CA TYR A 21 -5.12 16.37 30.76
C TYR A 21 -4.00 15.33 30.54
N ARG A 22 -2.72 15.69 30.66
CA ARG A 22 -1.61 14.72 30.60
C ARG A 22 -1.67 13.74 31.76
N ARG A 23 -1.88 14.25 32.99
CA ARG A 23 -2.02 13.40 34.18
C ARG A 23 -3.27 12.53 34.14
N ALA A 24 -4.37 13.03 33.57
CA ALA A 24 -5.56 12.22 33.29
C ALA A 24 -5.22 11.05 32.36
N SER A 25 -4.48 11.31 31.27
CA SER A 25 -4.05 10.27 30.34
C SER A 25 -3.21 9.19 31.01
N GLU A 26 -2.23 9.56 31.82
CA GLU A 26 -1.39 8.61 32.56
C GLU A 26 -2.21 7.72 33.49
N LEU A 27 -3.17 8.30 34.23
CA LEU A 27 -4.06 7.54 35.09
C LEU A 27 -4.98 6.61 34.30
N TYR A 28 -5.51 7.04 33.16
CA TYR A 28 -6.32 6.17 32.31
C TYR A 28 -5.50 5.00 31.75
N MET A 29 -4.23 5.21 31.40
CA MET A 29 -3.32 4.13 30.98
C MET A 29 -3.04 3.15 32.11
N GLN A 30 -2.83 3.64 33.35
CA GLN A 30 -2.65 2.77 34.52
C GLN A 30 -3.90 1.93 34.83
N CYS A 31 -5.08 2.39 34.43
CA CYS A 31 -6.33 1.65 34.54
C CYS A 31 -6.64 0.79 33.30
N ASP A 32 -5.67 0.55 32.41
CA ASP A 32 -5.84 -0.18 31.14
C ASP A 32 -6.97 0.37 30.26
N ARG A 33 -7.19 1.69 30.28
CA ARG A 33 -8.16 2.40 29.44
C ARG A 33 -7.46 3.32 28.44
N PRO A 34 -6.97 2.79 27.30
CA PRO A 34 -6.21 3.56 26.32
C PRO A 34 -7.06 4.55 25.50
N GLN A 35 -8.36 4.28 25.30
CA GLN A 35 -9.25 5.18 24.55
C GLN A 35 -9.47 6.53 25.28
N PRO A 36 -9.90 6.57 26.57
CA PRO A 36 -10.04 7.82 27.31
C PRO A 36 -8.71 8.54 27.56
N ALA A 37 -7.61 7.79 27.65
CA ALA A 37 -6.27 8.36 27.75
C ALA A 37 -5.95 9.19 26.50
N SER A 38 -6.17 8.61 25.33
CA SER A 38 -5.95 9.24 24.03
C SER A 38 -6.88 10.45 23.80
N ASP A 39 -8.15 10.34 24.19
CA ASP A 39 -9.10 11.46 24.15
C ASP A 39 -8.64 12.64 25.03
N SER A 40 -8.03 12.36 26.19
CA SER A 40 -7.48 13.39 27.08
C SER A 40 -6.28 14.10 26.43
N LEU A 41 -5.39 13.37 25.77
CA LEU A 41 -4.27 13.95 25.01
C LEU A 41 -4.75 14.81 23.83
N ALA A 42 -5.78 14.36 23.10
CA ALA A 42 -6.39 15.15 22.02
C ALA A 42 -7.07 16.44 22.55
N LYS A 43 -7.64 16.43 23.76
CA LYS A 43 -8.13 17.64 24.45
C LYS A 43 -6.97 18.58 24.83
N ALA A 44 -5.85 18.05 25.31
CA ALA A 44 -4.65 18.83 25.60
C ALA A 44 -4.08 19.50 24.34
N ALA A 45 -4.01 18.78 23.23
CA ALA A 45 -3.55 19.30 21.94
C ALA A 45 -4.41 20.46 21.44
N ARG A 46 -5.75 20.33 21.50
CA ARG A 46 -6.68 21.43 21.16
C ARG A 46 -6.48 22.66 22.03
N THR A 47 -6.18 22.46 23.30
CA THR A 47 -5.95 23.56 24.25
C THR A 47 -4.71 24.39 23.87
N ARG A 48 -3.65 23.72 23.36
CA ARG A 48 -2.44 24.38 22.82
C ARG A 48 -2.73 25.22 21.57
N LEU A 49 -3.71 24.81 20.75
CA LEU A 49 -4.12 25.57 19.56
C LEU A 49 -5.02 26.76 19.90
N SER A 50 -5.79 26.69 20.98
CA SER A 50 -6.68 27.77 21.44
C SER A 50 -5.97 28.89 22.23
N LEU A 51 -4.63 28.90 22.26
CA LEU A 51 -3.83 29.94 22.93
C LEU A 51 -4.12 31.32 22.32
N THR A 52 -4.38 32.30 23.19
CA THR A 52 -4.85 33.62 22.81
C THR A 52 -3.77 34.53 22.19
N ARG A 53 -4.19 35.20 21.11
CA ARG A 53 -3.79 36.50 20.54
C ARG A 53 -2.51 36.63 19.69
N TRP A 54 -1.43 35.83 19.81
CA TRP A 54 -0.25 36.05 18.93
C TRP A 54 0.46 34.83 18.31
N SER A 55 0.27 33.58 18.75
CA SER A 55 0.65 32.40 17.94
C SER A 55 0.10 31.10 18.53
N ALA A 56 -0.52 30.27 17.70
CA ALA A 56 -0.90 28.91 18.09
C ALA A 56 0.36 28.03 18.25
N ASP A 57 0.46 27.26 19.35
CA ASP A 57 1.60 26.36 19.60
C ASP A 57 1.42 25.04 18.83
N TRP A 58 1.60 25.11 17.52
CA TRP A 58 1.48 23.97 16.63
C TRP A 58 2.50 22.87 16.94
N LYS A 59 3.71 23.22 17.40
CA LYS A 59 4.78 22.25 17.70
C LYS A 59 4.39 21.33 18.84
N SER A 60 3.93 21.88 19.96
CA SER A 60 3.49 21.06 21.09
C SER A 60 2.17 20.34 20.80
N ALA A 61 1.26 20.97 20.05
CA ALA A 61 0.00 20.35 19.67
C ALA A 61 0.19 19.12 18.77
N THR A 62 1.08 19.20 17.77
CA THR A 62 1.38 18.08 16.87
C THR A 62 1.90 16.87 17.63
N LEU A 63 2.86 17.05 18.54
CA LEU A 63 3.38 15.96 19.36
C LEU A 63 2.30 15.27 20.19
N LEU A 64 1.38 16.04 20.76
CA LEU A 64 0.26 15.51 21.55
C LEU A 64 -0.76 14.77 20.66
N TYR A 65 -1.01 15.23 19.44
CA TYR A 65 -1.85 14.51 18.49
C TYR A 65 -1.21 13.19 18.04
N GLU A 66 0.10 13.13 17.81
CA GLU A 66 0.80 11.88 17.50
C GLU A 66 0.73 10.87 18.65
N GLN A 67 0.90 11.33 19.90
CA GLN A 67 0.74 10.49 21.08
C GLN A 67 -0.70 9.97 21.21
N ALA A 68 -1.70 10.83 20.99
CA ALA A 68 -3.11 10.43 21.01
C ALA A 68 -3.42 9.41 19.91
N ALA A 69 -2.93 9.62 18.68
CA ALA A 69 -3.14 8.72 17.56
C ALA A 69 -2.56 7.32 17.82
N ASN A 70 -1.36 7.24 18.40
CA ASN A 70 -0.75 5.98 18.82
C ASN A 70 -1.60 5.26 19.89
N GLY A 71 -2.15 5.98 20.85
CA GLY A 71 -3.04 5.39 21.85
C GLY A 71 -4.38 4.92 21.27
N PHE A 72 -4.96 5.65 20.30
CA PHE A 72 -6.16 5.22 19.57
C PHE A 72 -5.90 3.95 18.74
N ARG A 73 -4.72 3.85 18.12
CA ARG A 73 -4.29 2.65 17.42
C ARG A 73 -4.21 1.43 18.33
N VAL A 74 -3.61 1.56 19.52
CA VAL A 74 -3.58 0.48 20.52
C VAL A 74 -5.00 0.09 20.96
N SER A 75 -5.91 1.07 20.99
CA SER A 75 -7.32 0.87 21.31
C SER A 75 -8.15 0.31 20.14
N LYS A 76 -7.54 0.10 18.96
CA LYS A 76 -8.20 -0.28 17.69
C LYS A 76 -9.28 0.70 17.20
N ASP A 77 -9.22 1.95 17.66
CA ASP A 77 -10.10 3.03 17.20
C ASP A 77 -9.41 3.78 16.06
N TYR A 78 -9.39 3.16 14.88
CA TYR A 78 -8.60 3.64 13.74
C TYR A 78 -9.14 4.94 13.14
N GLU A 79 -10.45 5.19 13.23
CA GLU A 79 -11.08 6.44 12.79
C GLU A 79 -10.56 7.63 13.59
N LYS A 80 -10.52 7.52 14.93
CA LYS A 80 -9.94 8.58 15.76
C LYS A 80 -8.44 8.71 15.57
N ALA A 81 -7.74 7.60 15.34
CA ALA A 81 -6.30 7.61 15.04
C ALA A 81 -6.02 8.40 13.75
N LYS A 82 -6.77 8.14 12.68
CA LYS A 82 -6.68 8.85 11.39
C LYS A 82 -6.91 10.35 11.58
N LEU A 83 -8.01 10.74 12.22
CA LEU A 83 -8.32 12.14 12.49
C LEU A 83 -7.24 12.85 13.34
N ALA A 84 -6.64 12.14 14.29
CA ALA A 84 -5.54 12.68 15.10
C ALA A 84 -4.26 12.87 14.27
N PHE A 85 -3.92 11.92 13.40
CA PHE A 85 -2.79 12.07 12.48
C PHE A 85 -3.00 13.16 11.43
N GLU A 86 -4.21 13.33 10.89
CA GLU A 86 -4.54 14.44 9.99
C GLU A 86 -4.33 15.80 10.68
N LYS A 87 -4.73 15.92 11.95
CA LYS A 87 -4.51 17.15 12.74
C LYS A 87 -3.04 17.39 13.05
N ALA A 88 -2.27 16.33 13.31
CA ALA A 88 -0.83 16.40 13.48
C ALA A 88 -0.15 16.89 12.18
N SER A 89 -0.58 16.34 11.04
CA SER A 89 -0.11 16.70 9.70
C SER A 89 -0.36 18.17 9.39
N LYS A 90 -1.60 18.64 9.59
CA LYS A 90 -1.96 20.07 9.46
C LYS A 90 -1.15 20.97 10.39
N GLY A 91 -0.83 20.51 11.60
CA GLY A 91 0.03 21.28 12.50
C GLY A 91 1.45 21.46 11.96
N GLN A 92 2.01 20.47 11.27
CA GLN A 92 3.29 20.61 10.59
C GLN A 92 3.23 21.58 9.42
N GLU A 93 2.15 21.55 8.62
CA GLU A 93 1.92 22.50 7.53
C GLU A 93 1.96 23.95 8.03
N MET A 94 1.26 24.23 9.13
CA MET A 94 1.24 25.57 9.72
C MET A 94 2.63 26.00 10.22
N LEU A 95 3.39 25.11 10.87
CA LEU A 95 4.77 25.38 11.30
C LEU A 95 5.71 25.67 10.14
N ALA A 96 5.51 24.99 9.01
CA ALA A 96 6.31 25.19 7.82
C ALA A 96 5.95 26.50 7.10
N SER A 97 4.66 26.87 7.06
CA SER A 97 4.19 28.14 6.51
C SER A 97 4.70 29.37 7.30
N ASP A 98 4.93 29.21 8.60
CA ASP A 98 5.50 30.24 9.48
C ASP A 98 7.04 30.36 9.34
N GLY A 99 7.67 29.61 8.42
CA GLY A 99 9.11 29.66 8.17
C GLY A 99 9.98 29.06 9.28
N ILE A 100 9.38 28.34 10.24
CA ILE A 100 10.10 27.71 11.36
C ILE A 100 10.83 26.42 10.90
N ILE A 101 10.37 25.80 9.82
CA ILE A 101 10.95 24.58 9.25
C ILE A 101 11.26 24.84 7.77
N GLU A 102 12.54 24.90 7.41
CA GLU A 102 13.05 25.23 6.06
C GLU A 102 12.80 24.13 4.99
N ALA A 103 11.84 23.22 5.20
CA ALA A 103 11.60 22.07 4.32
C ALA A 103 10.11 21.66 4.28
N SER A 104 9.27 22.53 3.70
CA SER A 104 7.81 22.48 3.87
C SER A 104 7.06 21.29 3.24
N CYS A 105 7.55 20.71 2.14
CA CYS A 105 6.87 19.58 1.47
C CYS A 105 7.49 18.20 1.81
N PRO A 106 8.83 18.05 1.81
CA PRO A 106 9.52 16.76 2.04
C PRO A 106 9.23 16.07 3.38
N TYR A 107 9.19 16.84 4.48
CA TYR A 107 9.08 16.30 5.85
C TYR A 107 7.63 16.08 6.29
N PHE A 108 6.70 16.87 5.72
CA PHE A 108 5.25 16.78 5.92
C PHE A 108 4.71 15.45 5.40
N VAL A 109 5.02 15.18 4.12
CA VAL A 109 4.64 13.94 3.44
C VAL A 109 5.23 12.78 4.25
N SER A 110 6.56 12.69 4.38
CA SER A 110 7.20 11.55 5.05
C SER A 110 6.72 11.27 6.50
N ARG A 111 6.39 12.28 7.32
CA ARG A 111 5.93 12.04 8.70
C ARG A 111 4.44 11.66 8.79
N ALA A 112 3.57 12.31 8.03
CA ALA A 112 2.15 11.94 7.96
C ALA A 112 1.99 10.51 7.41
N LEU A 113 2.89 10.11 6.52
CA LEU A 113 2.93 8.79 5.92
C LEU A 113 3.51 7.71 6.83
N VAL A 114 4.55 7.99 7.63
CA VAL A 114 5.03 7.06 8.67
C VAL A 114 3.91 6.73 9.67
N ASN A 115 3.06 7.71 9.96
CA ASN A 115 1.91 7.52 10.82
C ASN A 115 0.81 6.65 10.16
N MET A 116 0.65 6.74 8.85
CA MET A 116 -0.24 5.86 8.07
C MET A 116 0.35 4.47 7.85
N HIS A 117 1.68 4.34 7.75
CA HIS A 117 2.37 3.05 7.75
C HIS A 117 1.98 2.22 9.00
N ALA A 118 1.82 2.89 10.13
CA ALA A 118 1.33 2.27 11.36
C ALA A 118 -0.13 1.79 11.32
N LEU A 119 -0.92 2.21 10.32
CA LEU A 119 -2.34 1.89 10.13
C LEU A 119 -2.60 0.98 8.90
N GLU A 120 -1.56 0.57 8.16
CA GLU A 120 -1.71 -0.20 6.90
C GLU A 120 -2.45 -1.52 7.07
N ASP A 121 -2.22 -2.23 8.17
CA ASP A 121 -2.89 -3.51 8.43
C ASP A 121 -4.36 -3.34 8.83
N ALA A 122 -4.76 -2.13 9.24
CA ALA A 122 -6.10 -1.84 9.71
C ALA A 122 -7.00 -1.21 8.65
N LEU A 123 -6.45 -0.30 7.84
CA LEU A 123 -7.18 0.48 6.82
C LEU A 123 -6.34 0.57 5.54
N PRO A 124 -6.26 -0.52 4.75
CA PRO A 124 -5.35 -0.57 3.61
C PRO A 124 -5.80 0.32 2.43
N ASP A 125 -7.10 0.45 2.17
CA ASP A 125 -7.64 1.30 1.10
C ASP A 125 -7.36 2.79 1.33
N ASP A 126 -7.60 3.26 2.56
CA ASP A 126 -7.32 4.64 2.97
C ASP A 126 -5.82 4.96 2.91
N ALA A 127 -4.97 4.02 3.36
CA ALA A 127 -3.52 4.20 3.31
C ALA A 127 -3.03 4.33 1.86
N VAL A 128 -3.57 3.52 0.97
CA VAL A 128 -3.28 3.56 -0.47
C VAL A 128 -3.72 4.88 -1.11
N GLN A 129 -4.93 5.37 -0.81
CA GLN A 129 -5.39 6.66 -1.34
C GLN A 129 -4.44 7.79 -0.91
N LEU A 130 -4.07 7.83 0.37
CA LEU A 130 -3.14 8.83 0.89
C LEU A 130 -1.75 8.73 0.27
N TYR A 131 -1.23 7.52 0.05
CA TYR A 131 0.02 7.33 -0.69
C TYR A 131 -0.06 7.82 -2.12
N THR A 132 -1.21 7.62 -2.78
CA THR A 132 -1.45 8.09 -4.14
C THR A 132 -1.46 9.61 -4.20
N ASP A 133 -2.22 10.26 -3.32
CA ASP A 133 -2.30 11.72 -3.22
C ASP A 133 -0.92 12.33 -2.91
N ALA A 134 -0.17 11.71 -1.99
CA ALA A 134 1.18 12.12 -1.66
C ALA A 134 2.15 11.99 -2.85
N CYS A 135 2.04 10.93 -3.64
CA CYS A 135 2.82 10.78 -4.87
C CYS A 135 2.48 11.90 -5.87
N VAL A 136 1.21 12.24 -6.07
CA VAL A 136 0.79 13.32 -6.97
C VAL A 136 1.38 14.67 -6.54
N ILE A 137 1.31 14.99 -5.24
CA ILE A 137 1.89 16.23 -4.70
C ILE A 137 3.41 16.28 -4.96
N LEU A 138 4.12 15.17 -4.77
CA LEU A 138 5.57 15.10 -5.01
C LEU A 138 5.94 15.14 -6.49
N GLU A 139 5.11 14.56 -7.36
CA GLU A 139 5.25 14.65 -8.82
C GLU A 139 5.07 16.10 -9.29
N ASP A 140 4.05 16.81 -8.78
CA ASP A 140 3.79 18.22 -9.09
C ASP A 140 4.91 19.15 -8.61
N ASP A 141 5.52 18.83 -7.46
CA ASP A 141 6.65 19.54 -6.87
C ASP A 141 8.00 19.26 -7.58
N GLY A 142 8.05 18.32 -8.54
CA GLY A 142 9.28 17.87 -9.20
C GLY A 142 10.26 17.15 -8.26
N LYS A 143 9.74 16.52 -7.19
CA LYS A 143 10.51 15.78 -6.18
C LYS A 143 10.27 14.28 -6.29
N GLU A 144 10.26 13.74 -7.51
CA GLU A 144 9.89 12.35 -7.80
C GLU A 144 10.76 11.32 -7.07
N GLN A 145 12.03 11.61 -6.77
CA GLN A 145 12.90 10.72 -5.98
C GLN A 145 12.31 10.41 -4.59
N MET A 146 11.64 11.38 -3.98
CA MET A 146 11.02 11.21 -2.65
C MET A 146 9.76 10.34 -2.69
N ALA A 147 9.13 10.25 -3.86
CA ALA A 147 7.95 9.41 -4.06
C ALA A 147 8.31 7.92 -4.17
N PHE A 148 9.60 7.55 -4.29
CA PHE A 148 9.98 6.16 -4.50
C PHE A 148 9.57 5.26 -3.34
N ASP A 149 9.80 5.70 -2.10
CA ASP A 149 9.42 4.92 -0.92
C ASP A 149 7.90 4.83 -0.79
N LEU A 150 7.17 5.82 -1.31
CA LEU A 150 5.72 5.81 -1.34
C LEU A 150 5.13 4.84 -2.34
N TYR A 151 5.63 4.83 -3.57
CA TYR A 151 5.20 3.83 -4.55
C TYR A 151 5.49 2.42 -4.04
N ARG A 152 6.62 2.20 -3.36
CA ARG A 152 6.95 0.90 -2.78
C ARG A 152 5.99 0.52 -1.65
N ALA A 153 5.66 1.45 -0.75
CA ALA A 153 4.70 1.22 0.32
C ALA A 153 3.29 0.90 -0.24
N ALA A 154 2.79 1.72 -1.17
CA ALA A 154 1.52 1.49 -1.84
C ALA A 154 1.48 0.15 -2.58
N ALA A 155 2.51 -0.16 -3.37
CA ALA A 155 2.60 -1.44 -4.08
C ALA A 155 2.59 -2.63 -3.11
N SER A 156 3.26 -2.52 -1.95
CA SER A 156 3.25 -3.58 -0.92
C SER A 156 1.86 -3.83 -0.34
N ILE A 157 1.01 -2.80 -0.24
CA ILE A 157 -0.37 -2.96 0.23
C ILE A 157 -1.23 -3.54 -0.88
N TYR A 158 -1.11 -3.03 -2.11
CA TYR A 158 -1.88 -3.55 -3.24
C TYR A 158 -1.60 -5.03 -3.49
N VAL A 159 -0.38 -5.53 -3.29
CA VAL A 159 -0.17 -6.99 -3.40
C VAL A 159 -0.96 -7.80 -2.37
N LYS A 160 -1.36 -7.22 -1.22
CA LYS A 160 -2.25 -7.89 -0.27
C LYS A 160 -3.73 -7.82 -0.69
N LEU A 161 -4.13 -6.79 -1.43
CA LEU A 161 -5.52 -6.51 -1.81
C LEU A 161 -5.85 -6.92 -3.25
N GLU A 162 -5.19 -6.29 -4.23
CA GLU A 162 -5.43 -6.41 -5.66
C GLU A 162 -4.12 -6.33 -6.46
N PHE A 163 -3.78 -7.43 -7.17
CA PHE A 163 -2.50 -7.58 -7.86
C PHE A 163 -2.34 -6.69 -9.11
N THR A 164 -3.44 -6.33 -9.79
CA THR A 164 -3.39 -5.53 -11.03
C THR A 164 -2.96 -4.09 -10.77
N ASP A 165 -3.45 -3.51 -9.69
CA ASP A 165 -3.16 -2.12 -9.32
C ASP A 165 -1.72 -1.99 -8.78
N ALA A 166 -1.21 -3.02 -8.08
CA ALA A 166 0.18 -3.08 -7.65
C ALA A 166 1.16 -2.95 -8.82
N ALA A 167 0.93 -3.66 -9.93
CA ALA A 167 1.79 -3.59 -11.10
C ALA A 167 1.78 -2.20 -11.73
N THR A 168 0.62 -1.55 -11.78
CA THR A 168 0.47 -0.17 -12.28
C THR A 168 1.28 0.82 -11.43
N PHE A 169 1.25 0.69 -10.10
CA PHE A 169 2.06 1.51 -9.19
C PHE A 169 3.56 1.30 -9.37
N LEU A 170 3.99 0.06 -9.61
CA LEU A 170 5.40 -0.25 -9.90
C LEU A 170 5.86 0.30 -11.26
N LEU A 171 4.99 0.32 -12.26
CA LEU A 171 5.29 0.97 -13.54
C LEU A 171 5.41 2.49 -13.37
N ARG A 172 4.54 3.13 -12.58
CA ARG A 172 4.66 4.56 -12.22
C ARG A 172 5.98 4.85 -11.51
N LEU A 173 6.41 4.00 -10.57
CA LEU A 173 7.73 4.08 -9.94
C LEU A 173 8.86 4.04 -10.97
N GLY A 174 8.77 3.14 -11.96
CA GLY A 174 9.78 3.04 -13.02
C GLY A 174 9.88 4.32 -13.87
N LEU A 175 8.74 4.94 -14.21
CA LEU A 175 8.70 6.22 -14.93
C LEU A 175 9.25 7.38 -14.08
N ALA A 176 8.90 7.43 -12.80
CA ALA A 176 9.45 8.41 -11.85
C ALA A 176 10.98 8.23 -11.71
N ALA A 177 11.46 6.99 -11.70
CA ALA A 177 12.89 6.67 -11.66
C ALA A 177 13.64 7.08 -12.92
N ASP A 178 13.01 6.99 -14.10
CA ASP A 178 13.58 7.45 -15.37
C ASP A 178 13.84 8.96 -15.35
N LYS A 179 12.85 9.77 -14.92
CA LYS A 179 13.00 11.22 -14.76
C LYS A 179 14.16 11.61 -13.84
N CYS A 180 14.38 10.80 -12.81
CA CYS A 180 15.45 11.00 -11.82
C CYS A 180 16.80 10.43 -12.26
N ASN A 181 16.90 9.87 -13.47
CA ASN A 181 18.06 9.14 -13.99
C ASN A 181 18.51 7.97 -13.08
N ALA A 182 17.57 7.38 -12.33
CA ALA A 182 17.81 6.32 -11.35
C ALA A 182 17.64 4.93 -12.01
N ARG A 183 18.53 4.59 -12.95
CA ARG A 183 18.44 3.37 -13.78
C ARG A 183 18.29 2.07 -12.99
N ASN A 184 18.98 1.93 -11.86
CA ASN A 184 18.88 0.73 -11.02
C ASN A 184 17.48 0.56 -10.42
N SER A 185 16.88 1.65 -9.93
CA SER A 185 15.53 1.61 -9.36
C SER A 185 14.47 1.39 -10.44
N GLN A 186 14.65 2.00 -11.61
CA GLN A 186 13.80 1.79 -12.78
C GLN A 186 13.77 0.31 -13.21
N CYS A 187 14.93 -0.29 -13.47
CA CYS A 187 14.99 -1.68 -13.94
C CYS A 187 14.44 -2.66 -12.91
N LYS A 188 14.66 -2.39 -11.62
CA LYS A 188 14.07 -3.17 -10.53
C LYS A 188 12.54 -3.06 -10.52
N ALA A 189 12.01 -1.85 -10.64
CA ALA A 189 10.56 -1.61 -10.64
C ALA A 189 9.85 -2.33 -11.81
N TYR A 190 10.43 -2.28 -13.02
CA TYR A 190 9.87 -2.98 -14.18
C TYR A 190 9.90 -4.51 -14.04
N LEU A 191 10.99 -5.07 -13.49
CA LEU A 191 11.03 -6.50 -13.19
C LEU A 191 9.98 -6.89 -12.14
N SER A 192 9.83 -6.09 -11.08
CA SER A 192 8.77 -6.30 -10.08
C SER A 192 7.37 -6.29 -10.71
N ALA A 193 7.07 -5.33 -11.59
CA ALA A 193 5.77 -5.25 -12.25
C ALA A 193 5.46 -6.50 -13.09
N ILE A 194 6.43 -7.00 -13.86
CA ILE A 194 6.30 -8.23 -14.65
C ILE A 194 6.04 -9.44 -13.75
N ILE A 195 6.76 -9.54 -12.62
CA ILE A 195 6.58 -10.62 -11.65
C ILE A 195 5.18 -10.58 -11.01
N VAL A 196 4.65 -9.39 -10.71
CA VAL A 196 3.29 -9.24 -10.18
C VAL A 196 2.24 -9.70 -11.20
N TYR A 197 2.38 -9.37 -12.49
CA TYR A 197 1.46 -9.88 -13.51
C TYR A 197 1.53 -11.40 -13.68
N LEU A 198 2.73 -11.98 -13.60
CA LEU A 198 2.91 -13.44 -13.61
C LEU A 198 2.28 -14.10 -12.38
N TYR A 199 2.37 -13.46 -11.21
CA TYR A 199 1.71 -13.90 -9.98
C TYR A 199 0.18 -13.88 -10.13
N ALA A 200 -0.37 -12.84 -10.77
CA ALA A 200 -1.79 -12.74 -11.09
C ALA A 200 -2.26 -13.74 -12.16
N HIS A 201 -1.37 -14.61 -12.66
CA HIS A 201 -1.60 -15.55 -13.76
C HIS A 201 -2.04 -14.92 -15.08
N ASP A 202 -1.88 -13.60 -15.25
CA ASP A 202 -2.18 -12.90 -16.49
C ASP A 202 -0.94 -12.82 -17.38
N LEU A 203 -0.73 -13.90 -18.15
CA LEU A 203 0.37 -13.98 -19.09
C LEU A 203 0.31 -12.92 -20.19
N LYS A 204 -0.90 -12.54 -20.64
CA LYS A 204 -1.06 -11.58 -21.72
C LYS A 204 -0.60 -10.20 -21.28
N GLN A 205 -0.98 -9.79 -20.07
CA GLN A 205 -0.54 -8.52 -19.49
C GLN A 205 0.96 -8.56 -19.16
N ALA A 206 1.49 -9.68 -18.64
CA ALA A 206 2.91 -9.82 -18.37
C ALA A 206 3.78 -9.69 -19.63
N GLU A 207 3.42 -10.36 -20.73
CA GLU A 207 4.12 -10.27 -22.01
C GLU A 207 4.05 -8.86 -22.60
N LYS A 208 2.87 -8.22 -22.53
CA LYS A 208 2.70 -6.83 -22.98
C LYS A 208 3.60 -5.89 -22.18
N CYS A 209 3.56 -5.98 -20.84
CA CYS A 209 4.39 -5.19 -19.94
C CYS A 209 5.88 -5.40 -20.24
N TYR A 210 6.32 -6.64 -20.48
CA TYR A 210 7.71 -6.93 -20.84
C TYR A 210 8.12 -6.31 -22.18
N ASN A 211 7.25 -6.39 -23.21
CA ASN A 211 7.52 -5.83 -24.52
C ASN A 211 7.61 -4.30 -24.48
N ASP A 212 6.72 -3.65 -23.71
CA ASP A 212 6.71 -2.21 -23.51
C ASP A 212 7.97 -1.75 -22.75
N CYS A 213 8.31 -2.41 -21.64
CA CYS A 213 9.54 -2.13 -20.87
C CYS A 213 10.81 -2.38 -21.69
N SER A 214 10.81 -3.37 -22.60
CA SER A 214 11.96 -3.69 -23.46
C SER A 214 12.24 -2.63 -24.54
N GLN A 215 11.30 -1.73 -24.82
CA GLN A 215 11.57 -0.57 -25.69
C GLN A 215 12.53 0.44 -25.03
N ILE A 216 12.65 0.39 -23.70
CA ILE A 216 13.53 1.27 -22.95
C ILE A 216 14.95 0.67 -22.97
N ASP A 217 15.89 1.32 -23.65
CA ASP A 217 17.30 0.86 -23.76
C ASP A 217 17.93 0.62 -22.38
N ALA A 218 17.50 1.41 -21.39
CA ALA A 218 17.93 1.29 -20.02
C ALA A 218 17.68 -0.12 -19.44
N PHE A 219 16.47 -0.63 -19.67
CA PHE A 219 16.00 -1.93 -19.23
C PHE A 219 16.48 -3.05 -20.14
N LEU A 220 16.41 -2.87 -21.47
CA LEU A 220 16.80 -3.90 -22.45
C LEU A 220 18.20 -4.46 -22.21
N ARG A 221 19.16 -3.62 -21.82
CA ARG A 221 20.55 -4.02 -21.57
C ARG A 221 20.82 -4.55 -20.16
N SER A 222 19.82 -4.53 -19.28
CA SER A 222 20.01 -4.83 -17.86
C SER A 222 19.90 -6.32 -17.55
N ASP A 223 20.46 -6.71 -16.40
CA ASP A 223 20.33 -8.09 -15.90
C ASP A 223 18.88 -8.42 -15.53
N GLN A 224 18.09 -7.41 -15.15
CA GLN A 224 16.68 -7.55 -14.86
C GLN A 224 15.86 -7.97 -16.09
N ASN A 225 16.18 -7.44 -17.28
CA ASN A 225 15.53 -7.89 -18.51
C ASN A 225 15.90 -9.34 -18.85
N ARG A 226 17.17 -9.72 -18.72
CA ARG A 226 17.62 -11.12 -18.93
C ARG A 226 16.90 -12.07 -17.98
N CYS A 227 16.69 -11.64 -16.73
CA CYS A 227 15.95 -12.38 -15.73
C CYS A 227 14.45 -12.49 -16.10
N ALA A 228 13.81 -11.38 -16.48
CA ALA A 228 12.41 -11.35 -16.91
C ALA A 228 12.15 -12.25 -18.14
N SER A 229 13.03 -12.21 -19.14
CA SER A 229 12.93 -13.03 -20.35
C SER A 229 12.98 -14.53 -20.02
N LYS A 230 13.94 -14.94 -19.18
CA LYS A 230 14.04 -16.34 -18.73
C LYS A 230 12.81 -16.77 -17.93
N LEU A 231 12.32 -15.91 -17.05
CA LEU A 231 11.14 -16.18 -16.24
C LEU A 231 9.88 -16.36 -17.10
N LEU A 232 9.69 -15.51 -18.11
CA LEU A 232 8.59 -15.61 -19.07
C LEU A 232 8.68 -16.90 -19.89
N SER A 233 9.85 -17.24 -20.45
CA SER A 233 10.03 -18.49 -21.20
C SER A 233 9.70 -19.71 -20.33
N ALA A 234 10.28 -19.77 -19.13
CA ALA A 234 10.05 -20.86 -18.19
C ALA A 234 8.57 -20.98 -17.80
N TYR A 235 7.87 -19.87 -17.59
CA TYR A 235 6.44 -19.85 -17.31
C TYR A 235 5.61 -20.35 -18.50
N THR A 236 5.96 -19.93 -19.73
CA THR A 236 5.24 -20.36 -20.95
C THR A 236 5.43 -21.85 -21.26
N GLU A 237 6.60 -22.40 -20.95
CA GLU A 237 6.93 -23.83 -21.10
C GLU A 237 6.38 -24.69 -19.94
N GLY A 238 6.15 -24.03 -18.80
CA GLY A 238 5.75 -24.65 -17.55
C GLY A 238 6.90 -25.37 -16.84
N ASP A 239 8.14 -24.90 -17.03
CA ASP A 239 9.33 -25.43 -16.38
C ASP A 239 9.46 -24.88 -14.96
N VAL A 240 8.93 -25.65 -14.00
CA VAL A 240 8.94 -25.30 -12.57
C VAL A 240 10.36 -25.21 -12.01
N GLU A 241 11.31 -25.99 -12.53
CA GLU A 241 12.67 -26.04 -12.00
C GLU A 241 13.51 -24.86 -12.50
N GLU A 242 13.29 -24.41 -13.73
CA GLU A 242 13.87 -23.15 -14.21
C GLU A 242 13.28 -21.95 -13.47
N ILE A 243 11.96 -21.93 -13.21
CA ILE A 243 11.33 -20.85 -12.42
C ILE A 243 11.97 -20.74 -11.03
N LYS A 244 12.15 -21.87 -10.32
CA LYS A 244 12.84 -21.88 -9.01
C LYS A 244 14.28 -21.40 -9.10
N ARG A 245 15.03 -21.82 -10.12
CA ARG A 245 16.42 -21.38 -10.32
C ARG A 245 16.52 -19.88 -10.57
N VAL A 246 15.63 -19.33 -11.40
CA VAL A 246 15.58 -17.89 -11.67
C VAL A 246 15.17 -17.14 -10.40
N ALA A 247 14.18 -17.62 -9.65
CA ALA A 247 13.73 -17.04 -8.38
C ALA A 247 14.85 -16.95 -7.31
N GLN A 248 15.79 -17.89 -7.33
CA GLN A 248 16.96 -17.91 -6.43
C GLN A 248 18.13 -17.05 -6.94
N SER A 249 18.01 -16.42 -8.11
CA SER A 249 19.07 -15.58 -8.67
C SER A 249 19.31 -14.34 -7.80
N SER A 250 20.57 -13.89 -7.75
CA SER A 250 20.94 -12.64 -7.08
C SER A 250 20.22 -11.42 -7.66
N THR A 251 19.81 -11.48 -8.92
CA THR A 251 19.03 -10.41 -9.58
C THR A 251 17.67 -10.23 -8.92
N ILE A 252 17.07 -11.35 -8.46
CA ILE A 252 15.79 -11.36 -7.77
C ILE A 252 15.97 -11.09 -6.28
N SER A 253 16.98 -11.68 -5.63
CA SER A 253 17.25 -11.40 -4.21
C SER A 253 17.61 -9.93 -3.95
N ASN A 254 18.21 -9.25 -4.93
CA ASN A 254 18.64 -7.85 -4.82
C ASN A 254 17.55 -6.84 -5.20
N LEU A 255 16.29 -7.26 -5.44
CA LEU A 255 15.17 -6.35 -5.72
C LEU A 255 14.77 -5.44 -4.52
N ASP A 256 15.53 -5.47 -3.43
CA ASP A 256 15.46 -4.70 -2.17
C ASP A 256 14.56 -5.30 -1.08
N ASN A 257 15.03 -5.18 0.17
CA ASN A 257 14.39 -5.61 1.43
C ASN A 257 12.98 -5.03 1.67
N VAL A 258 12.58 -4.00 0.92
CA VAL A 258 11.24 -3.36 1.05
C VAL A 258 10.13 -4.31 0.65
N TYR A 259 10.44 -5.22 -0.27
CA TYR A 259 9.50 -6.22 -0.73
C TYR A 259 9.58 -7.51 0.09
N SER A 260 10.27 -7.56 1.23
CA SER A 260 10.44 -8.80 2.02
C SER A 260 9.11 -9.53 2.27
N GLY A 261 8.02 -8.83 2.59
CA GLY A 261 6.69 -9.44 2.76
C GLY A 261 6.07 -9.94 1.44
N MET A 262 6.20 -9.16 0.38
CA MET A 262 5.75 -9.49 -0.97
C MET A 262 6.53 -10.66 -1.56
N TRP A 263 7.84 -10.70 -1.36
CA TRP A 263 8.76 -11.75 -1.78
C TRP A 263 8.67 -12.97 -0.90
N LEU A 264 8.39 -12.88 0.39
CA LEU A 264 8.11 -14.09 1.17
C LEU A 264 6.82 -14.74 0.69
N ALA A 265 5.77 -13.96 0.42
CA ALA A 265 4.54 -14.49 -0.17
C ALA A 265 4.73 -14.98 -1.62
N ALA A 266 5.51 -14.27 -2.44
CA ALA A 266 5.78 -14.65 -3.83
C ALA A 266 6.83 -15.77 -3.97
N LEU A 267 7.85 -15.85 -3.11
CA LEU A 267 8.79 -16.98 -3.02
C LEU A 267 8.09 -18.18 -2.40
N ASP A 268 7.31 -18.02 -1.33
CA ASP A 268 6.52 -19.13 -0.78
C ASP A 268 5.50 -19.62 -1.83
N TRP A 269 4.90 -18.70 -2.60
CA TRP A 269 4.08 -19.06 -3.76
C TRP A 269 4.90 -19.68 -4.91
N LEU A 270 6.11 -19.20 -5.25
CA LEU A 270 6.98 -19.76 -6.30
C LEU A 270 7.58 -21.12 -5.89
N ILE A 271 7.77 -21.36 -4.60
CA ILE A 271 8.26 -22.61 -4.01
C ILE A 271 7.10 -23.62 -3.87
N ASN A 272 5.94 -23.19 -3.38
CA ASN A 272 4.70 -24.00 -3.30
C ASN A 272 3.93 -24.07 -4.64
N LEU A 273 4.42 -23.38 -5.68
CA LEU A 273 3.91 -23.34 -7.06
C LEU A 273 3.77 -24.73 -7.68
N SER A 274 4.50 -25.72 -7.15
CA SER A 274 4.54 -27.07 -7.70
C SER A 274 3.19 -27.79 -7.68
N GLU A 275 2.23 -27.37 -6.83
CA GLU A 275 0.90 -28.00 -6.75
C GLU A 275 -0.16 -27.29 -7.60
N LYS A 276 -0.28 -25.95 -7.53
CA LYS A 276 -1.29 -25.18 -8.29
C LYS A 276 -0.92 -24.95 -9.77
N MET A 277 0.37 -24.86 -10.09
CA MET A 277 0.83 -24.58 -11.45
C MET A 277 0.82 -25.83 -12.35
N LYS A 278 0.84 -27.05 -11.78
CA LYS A 278 0.54 -28.27 -12.53
C LYS A 278 -0.84 -28.20 -13.18
N LEU A 279 -1.84 -27.73 -12.42
CA LEU A 279 -3.20 -27.54 -12.91
C LEU A 279 -3.29 -26.40 -13.95
N CYS A 280 -2.67 -25.25 -13.66
CA CYS A 280 -2.73 -24.09 -14.57
C CYS A 280 -1.95 -24.32 -15.88
N VAL A 281 -0.77 -24.94 -15.82
CA VAL A 281 0.00 -25.34 -17.02
C VAL A 281 -0.72 -26.45 -17.77
N GLN A 282 -1.38 -27.39 -17.10
CA GLN A 282 -2.25 -28.36 -17.77
C GLN A 282 -3.42 -27.67 -18.47
N ILE A 283 -4.08 -26.70 -17.85
CA ILE A 283 -5.17 -25.92 -18.44
C ILE A 283 -4.66 -25.08 -19.63
N ILE A 284 -3.52 -24.40 -19.51
CA ILE A 284 -2.92 -23.62 -20.60
C ILE A 284 -2.47 -24.53 -21.76
N LYS A 285 -1.88 -25.70 -21.46
CA LYS A 285 -1.53 -26.72 -22.46
C LYS A 285 -2.78 -27.34 -23.08
N LEU A 286 -3.87 -27.53 -22.34
CA LEU A 286 -5.17 -27.99 -22.86
C LEU A 286 -5.78 -26.93 -23.78
N ALA A 287 -5.82 -25.68 -23.33
CA ALA A 287 -6.38 -24.55 -24.07
C ALA A 287 -5.60 -24.24 -25.37
N ARG A 288 -4.29 -24.51 -25.40
CA ARG A 288 -3.45 -24.42 -26.62
C ARG A 288 -3.53 -25.66 -27.52
N LYS A 289 -3.93 -26.83 -26.98
CA LYS A 289 -4.07 -28.10 -27.73
C LYS A 289 -5.48 -28.36 -28.25
N LEU A 290 -6.49 -27.66 -27.74
CA LEU A 290 -7.84 -27.72 -28.28
C LEU A 290 -7.84 -27.12 -29.69
N PRO A 291 -8.14 -27.90 -30.75
CA PRO A 291 -8.41 -27.32 -32.05
C PRO A 291 -9.63 -26.40 -31.91
N THR A 292 -9.55 -25.20 -32.47
CA THR A 292 -10.68 -24.27 -32.63
C THR A 292 -11.71 -24.78 -33.65
N GLY A 293 -11.90 -26.09 -33.72
CA GLY A 293 -12.92 -26.75 -34.53
C GLY A 293 -14.15 -27.03 -33.68
N ASP A 294 -15.29 -26.49 -34.14
CA ASP A 294 -16.65 -26.93 -33.84
C ASP A 294 -17.17 -26.73 -32.41
N VAL A 295 -17.02 -25.51 -31.89
CA VAL A 295 -17.91 -24.99 -30.82
C VAL A 295 -19.37 -24.84 -31.32
N ALA A 296 -19.61 -24.96 -32.63
CA ALA A 296 -20.93 -24.92 -33.25
C ALA A 296 -21.69 -26.26 -33.11
N GLU A 297 -21.03 -27.41 -33.24
CA GLU A 297 -21.69 -28.73 -33.13
C GLU A 297 -22.17 -29.03 -31.70
N LEU A 298 -21.46 -28.53 -30.68
CA LEU A 298 -21.87 -28.65 -29.27
C LEU A 298 -23.11 -27.82 -28.90
N LYS A 299 -23.41 -26.74 -29.65
CA LYS A 299 -24.66 -25.98 -29.49
C LYS A 299 -25.85 -26.70 -30.13
N GLU A 300 -25.61 -27.47 -31.20
CA GLU A 300 -26.65 -28.19 -31.92
C GLU A 300 -27.11 -29.45 -31.16
N GLU A 301 -26.22 -30.09 -30.39
CA GLU A 301 -26.60 -31.16 -29.46
C GLU A 301 -27.33 -30.64 -28.21
N ALA A 302 -26.92 -29.48 -27.65
CA ALA A 302 -27.60 -28.88 -26.51
C ALA A 302 -29.05 -28.45 -26.82
N ALA A 303 -29.30 -27.99 -28.05
CA ALA A 303 -30.65 -27.60 -28.50
C ALA A 303 -31.60 -28.79 -28.72
N LYS A 304 -31.10 -30.02 -28.87
CA LYS A 304 -31.92 -31.23 -29.01
C LYS A 304 -32.30 -31.88 -27.68
N GLY A 305 -31.71 -31.45 -26.56
CA GLY A 305 -31.96 -31.97 -25.22
C GLY A 305 -33.03 -31.22 -24.40
N GLU A 306 -33.56 -30.11 -24.91
CA GLU A 306 -34.50 -29.23 -24.18
C GLU A 306 -35.94 -29.25 -24.71
N GLU A 307 -36.35 -30.32 -25.41
CA GLU A 307 -37.76 -30.55 -25.81
C GLU A 307 -38.34 -31.84 -25.17
N GLU A 308 -38.23 -31.97 -23.85
CA GLU A 308 -39.20 -32.77 -23.08
C GLU A 308 -39.83 -31.89 -22.01
N ALA A 309 -41.05 -31.44 -22.32
CA ALA A 309 -41.90 -30.60 -21.50
C ALA A 309 -42.20 -31.26 -20.13
N LEU A 310 -41.91 -30.54 -19.05
CA LEU A 310 -42.40 -30.87 -17.71
C LEU A 310 -43.92 -30.67 -17.68
N ASP A 311 -44.64 -31.78 -17.57
CA ASP A 311 -46.09 -31.85 -17.34
C ASP A 311 -46.39 -31.39 -15.90
N GLU A 312 -46.90 -30.17 -15.75
CA GLU A 312 -47.43 -29.63 -14.51
C GLU A 312 -48.80 -30.26 -14.20
N ASN A 313 -48.82 -31.47 -13.63
CA ASN A 313 -49.93 -31.94 -12.80
C ASN A 313 -49.53 -33.24 -12.08
N ASP A 314 -48.96 -33.12 -10.88
CA ASP A 314 -49.11 -34.11 -9.81
C ASP A 314 -48.69 -33.50 -8.47
N LEU A 315 -49.54 -32.61 -7.97
CA LEU A 315 -49.61 -32.25 -6.55
C LEU A 315 -51.04 -32.54 -6.08
N THR A 316 -51.33 -33.82 -5.82
CA THR A 316 -52.36 -34.24 -4.87
C THR A 316 -51.97 -35.55 -4.20
#